data_AF-A0A429XES9-F1
#
_entry.id   AF-A0A429XES9-F1
#
_cell.length_a   1.000
_cell.length_b   1.000
_cell.length_c   1.000
_cell.angle_alpha   90.00
_cell.angle_beta   90.00
_cell.angle_gamma   90.00
#
_symmetry.space_group_name_H-M   'P 1'
#
loop_
_entity.id
_entity.type
_entity.pdbx_description
1 polymer ?
#
loop_
_entity_poly.entity_id
_entity_poly.type
_entity_poly.pdbx_seq_one_letter_code
_entity_poly.pdbx_strand_id
1 'polypeptide(L)'
;MKKSIKIKSTKSSVKWLSRNVKDKFSKLAKQNNYRSRAAYKLDGINQKYKILKGAKIVLDIGSAPGSWLQYVKRNTNSKTKVIGVDLKKIMAIQDVITFESDFTSGELWEELNAVLKDNKCDVILSDMAQNTSGTRSLNHINIMNLAESVFDFSQKFLAKNCHMAIKLFEGNKNKEF
;
A
#
# COMPACT_ATOMS: atom_id res chain seq x y z
N MET A 1 -5.83 -43.56 16.87
CA MET A 1 -6.67 -42.39 17.20
C MET A 1 -5.78 -41.17 17.47
N LYS A 2 -5.67 -40.22 16.54
CA LYS A 2 -4.95 -38.96 16.77
C LYS A 2 -5.85 -38.01 17.55
N LYS A 3 -5.53 -37.73 18.81
CA LYS A 3 -6.21 -36.69 19.60
C LYS A 3 -5.84 -35.32 19.02
N SER A 4 -6.74 -34.71 18.26
CA SER A 4 -6.63 -33.30 17.87
C SER A 4 -6.82 -32.42 19.11
N ILE A 5 -5.73 -31.83 19.59
CA ILE A 5 -5.76 -30.83 20.66
C ILE A 5 -6.30 -29.53 20.05
N LYS A 6 -7.60 -29.25 20.26
CA LYS A 6 -8.20 -27.95 19.96
C LYS A 6 -7.74 -26.93 21.01
N ILE A 7 -6.65 -26.22 20.73
CA ILE A 7 -6.25 -25.06 21.52
C ILE A 7 -7.27 -23.94 21.26
N LYS A 8 -8.16 -23.67 22.22
CA LYS A 8 -9.01 -22.47 22.17
C LYS A 8 -8.10 -21.24 22.31
N SER A 9 -7.89 -20.50 21.23
CA SER A 9 -7.04 -19.30 21.27
C SER A 9 -7.71 -18.21 22.10
N THR A 10 -7.12 -17.88 23.24
CA THR A 10 -7.52 -16.72 24.06
C THR A 10 -7.12 -15.42 23.36
N LYS A 11 -7.83 -14.30 23.62
CA LYS A 11 -7.48 -12.98 23.06
C LYS A 11 -6.01 -12.58 23.34
N SER A 12 -5.46 -13.03 24.47
CA SER A 12 -4.05 -12.84 24.83
C SER A 12 -3.10 -13.66 23.96
N SER A 13 -3.43 -14.93 23.65
CA SER A 13 -2.65 -15.80 22.76
C SER A 13 -2.60 -15.25 21.33
N VAL A 14 -3.73 -14.75 20.79
CA VAL A 14 -3.79 -14.10 19.46
C VAL A 14 -2.97 -12.80 19.44
N LYS A 15 -3.03 -12.00 20.51
CA LYS A 15 -2.24 -10.76 20.63
C LYS A 15 -0.72 -11.06 20.74
N TRP A 16 -0.33 -12.15 21.40
CA TRP A 16 1.06 -12.59 21.47
C TRP A 16 1.57 -13.10 20.11
N LEU A 17 0.81 -13.96 19.43
CA LEU A 17 1.16 -14.44 18.08
C LEU A 17 1.30 -13.29 17.09
N SER A 18 0.36 -12.34 17.07
CA SER A 18 0.44 -11.18 16.19
C SER A 18 1.63 -10.28 16.50
N ARG A 19 2.03 -10.10 17.77
CA ARG A 19 3.27 -9.40 18.15
C ARG A 19 4.51 -10.12 17.64
N ASN A 20 4.62 -11.42 17.85
CA ASN A 20 5.76 -12.20 17.36
C ASN A 20 5.90 -12.11 15.83
N VAL A 21 4.77 -12.15 15.11
CA VAL A 21 4.76 -11.97 13.66
C VAL A 21 5.19 -10.56 13.27
N LYS A 22 4.70 -9.52 13.96
CA LYS A 22 5.14 -8.13 13.75
C LYS A 22 6.65 -7.99 13.97
N ASP A 23 7.18 -8.58 15.04
CA ASP A 23 8.60 -8.52 15.39
C ASP A 23 9.46 -9.24 14.36
N LYS A 24 9.00 -10.39 13.83
CA LYS A 24 9.67 -11.09 12.73
C LYS A 24 9.81 -10.21 11.50
N PHE A 25 8.72 -9.59 11.04
CA PHE A 25 8.77 -8.76 9.83
C PHE A 25 9.52 -7.43 10.03
N SER A 26 9.52 -6.88 11.25
CA SER A 26 10.38 -5.73 11.59
C SER A 26 11.86 -6.09 11.50
N LYS A 27 12.26 -7.24 12.03
CA LYS A 27 13.64 -7.75 11.92
C LYS A 27 14.02 -8.00 10.47
N LEU A 28 13.16 -8.67 9.70
CA LEU A 28 13.38 -8.93 8.29
C LEU A 28 13.50 -7.63 7.48
N ALA A 29 12.67 -6.63 7.76
CA ALA A 29 12.73 -5.35 7.06
C ALA A 29 14.08 -4.66 7.30
N LYS A 30 14.55 -4.65 8.56
CA LYS A 30 15.86 -4.12 8.91
C LYS A 30 16.99 -4.88 8.20
N GLN A 31 16.95 -6.21 8.23
CA GLN A 31 17.95 -7.07 7.57
C GLN A 31 18.00 -6.84 6.05
N ASN A 32 16.85 -6.58 5.42
CA ASN A 32 16.74 -6.34 3.98
C ASN A 32 16.77 -4.84 3.62
N ASN A 33 17.13 -3.95 4.55
CA ASN A 33 17.18 -2.50 4.34
C ASN A 33 15.87 -1.90 3.77
N TYR A 34 14.72 -2.43 4.18
CA TYR A 34 13.43 -1.80 3.99
C TYR A 34 13.14 -0.83 5.13
N ARG A 35 12.58 0.34 4.81
CA ARG A 35 12.25 1.38 5.79
C ARG A 35 11.19 0.96 6.81
N SER A 36 10.37 -0.02 6.47
CA SER A 36 9.38 -0.59 7.37
C SER A 36 8.97 -2.00 6.94
N ARG A 37 8.35 -2.72 7.87
CA ARG A 37 7.75 -4.02 7.62
C ARG A 37 6.58 -4.00 6.63
N ALA A 38 6.07 -2.82 6.25
CA ALA A 38 4.97 -2.71 5.29
C ALA A 38 5.35 -3.27 3.91
N ALA A 39 6.64 -3.25 3.54
CA ALA A 39 7.12 -3.87 2.30
C ALA A 39 6.65 -5.32 2.14
N TYR A 40 6.61 -6.11 3.22
CA TYR A 40 6.17 -7.50 3.16
C TYR A 40 4.66 -7.69 2.95
N LYS A 41 3.86 -6.64 3.15
CA LYS A 41 2.45 -6.68 2.74
C LYS A 41 2.35 -6.67 1.22
N LEU A 42 3.05 -5.73 0.58
CA LEU A 42 3.10 -5.63 -0.88
C LEU A 42 3.76 -6.87 -1.48
N ASP A 43 4.76 -7.42 -0.81
CA ASP A 43 5.35 -8.70 -1.18
C ASP A 43 4.32 -9.83 -1.26
N GLY A 44 3.52 -10.03 -0.20
CA GLY A 44 2.45 -11.03 -0.21
C GLY A 44 1.42 -10.79 -1.31
N ILE A 45 1.02 -9.53 -1.54
CA ILE A 45 0.09 -9.15 -2.62
C ILE A 45 0.69 -9.49 -3.98
N ASN A 46 1.92 -9.05 -4.24
CA ASN A 46 2.57 -9.25 -5.53
C ASN A 46 2.90 -10.72 -5.78
N GLN A 47 3.29 -11.50 -4.77
CA GLN A 47 3.49 -12.93 -4.93
C GLN A 47 2.22 -13.65 -5.37
N LYS A 48 1.06 -13.28 -4.81
CA LYS A 48 -0.24 -13.89 -5.09
C LYS A 48 -0.85 -13.44 -6.42
N TYR A 49 -0.83 -12.14 -6.69
CA TYR A 49 -1.58 -11.53 -7.80
C TYR A 49 -0.71 -11.08 -8.96
N LYS A 50 0.63 -11.10 -8.81
CA LYS A 50 1.61 -10.69 -9.84
C LYS A 50 1.39 -9.28 -10.40
N ILE A 51 0.85 -8.37 -9.58
CA ILE A 51 0.45 -7.02 -10.01
C ILE A 51 1.60 -6.18 -10.59
N LEU A 52 2.84 -6.45 -10.22
CA LEU A 52 4.01 -5.70 -10.72
C LEU A 52 4.60 -6.30 -12.01
N LYS A 53 4.14 -7.47 -12.46
CA LYS A 53 4.73 -8.18 -13.60
C LYS A 53 4.52 -7.38 -14.89
N GLY A 54 5.61 -6.85 -15.44
CA GLY A 54 5.58 -6.09 -16.69
C GLY A 54 5.10 -4.64 -16.55
N ALA A 55 4.85 -4.17 -15.33
CA ALA A 55 4.44 -2.79 -15.07
C ALA A 55 5.53 -1.80 -15.55
N LYS A 56 5.13 -0.80 -16.34
CA LYS A 56 5.99 0.27 -16.83
C LYS A 56 5.91 1.49 -15.93
N ILE A 57 4.74 1.77 -15.36
CA ILE A 57 4.49 2.90 -14.47
C ILE A 57 3.73 2.43 -13.23
N VAL A 58 4.30 2.72 -12.06
CA VAL A 58 3.69 2.44 -10.75
C VAL A 58 3.59 3.71 -9.93
N LEU A 59 2.39 4.00 -9.43
CA LEU A 59 2.10 5.13 -8.54
C LEU A 59 1.71 4.62 -7.15
N ASP A 60 2.34 5.12 -6.10
CA ASP A 60 2.07 4.77 -4.71
C ASP A 60 1.60 6.02 -3.94
N ILE A 61 0.35 6.01 -3.49
CA ILE A 61 -0.33 7.14 -2.85
C ILE A 61 -0.37 6.94 -1.34
N GLY A 62 0.14 7.95 -0.62
CA GLY A 62 0.43 7.88 0.81
C GLY A 62 1.59 6.93 1.08
N SER A 63 2.67 7.17 0.34
CA SER A 63 3.80 6.27 0.23
C SER A 63 4.81 6.39 1.37
N ALA A 64 4.72 7.38 2.27
CA ALA A 64 5.66 7.54 3.36
C ALA A 64 5.61 6.35 4.34
N PRO A 65 6.76 5.82 4.80
CA PRO A 65 8.12 6.35 4.65
C PRO A 65 8.84 5.91 3.36
N GLY A 66 8.17 5.23 2.43
CA GLY A 66 8.71 4.79 1.13
C GLY A 66 9.02 3.30 1.04
N SER A 67 8.48 2.47 1.94
CA SER A 67 8.80 1.03 1.95
C SER A 67 8.21 0.27 0.77
N TRP A 68 7.02 0.68 0.30
CA TRP A 68 6.40 0.12 -0.90
C TRP A 68 7.14 0.58 -2.16
N LEU A 69 7.51 1.86 -2.26
CA LEU A 69 8.43 2.36 -3.29
C LEU A 69 9.73 1.55 -3.40
N GLN A 70 10.40 1.28 -2.27
CA GLN A 70 11.59 0.43 -2.24
C GLN A 70 11.30 -0.99 -2.74
N TYR A 71 10.16 -1.57 -2.37
CA TYR A 71 9.77 -2.90 -2.83
C TYR A 71 9.51 -2.91 -4.34
N VAL A 72 8.72 -1.96 -4.85
CA VAL A 72 8.39 -1.82 -6.28
C VAL A 72 9.68 -1.69 -7.09
N LYS A 73 10.59 -0.78 -6.70
CA LYS A 73 11.82 -0.55 -7.46
C LYS A 73 12.72 -1.79 -7.54
N ARG A 74 12.74 -2.63 -6.50
CA ARG A 74 13.51 -3.88 -6.46
C ARG A 74 12.86 -5.04 -7.23
N ASN A 75 11.56 -4.97 -7.48
CA ASN A 75 10.78 -6.08 -8.05
C ASN A 75 10.14 -5.74 -9.40
N THR A 76 10.62 -4.68 -10.06
CA THR A 76 10.21 -4.27 -11.40
C THR A 76 11.44 -4.07 -12.29
N ASN A 77 11.24 -3.87 -13.58
CA ASN A 77 12.34 -3.65 -14.51
C ASN A 77 13.05 -2.32 -14.20
N SER A 78 14.34 -2.19 -14.53
CA SER A 78 15.10 -0.94 -14.31
C SER A 78 14.45 0.28 -14.98
N LYS A 79 13.76 0.06 -16.11
CA LYS A 79 13.00 1.06 -16.88
C LYS A 79 11.63 1.42 -16.28
N THR A 80 11.15 0.67 -15.30
CA THR A 80 9.87 0.97 -14.65
C THR A 80 9.97 2.31 -13.92
N LYS A 81 9.07 3.23 -14.27
CA LYS A 81 8.93 4.53 -13.61
C LYS A 81 8.13 4.31 -12.32
N VAL A 82 8.73 4.65 -11.19
CA VAL A 82 8.12 4.51 -9.87
C VAL A 82 7.91 5.90 -9.30
N ILE A 83 6.68 6.20 -8.91
CA ILE A 83 6.26 7.51 -8.43
C ILE A 83 5.60 7.34 -7.05
N GLY A 84 6.01 8.15 -6.08
CA GLY A 84 5.41 8.22 -4.77
C GLY A 84 4.79 9.58 -4.52
N VAL A 85 3.62 9.59 -3.89
CA VAL A 85 2.98 10.81 -3.38
C VAL A 85 2.72 10.61 -1.90
N ASP A 86 3.04 11.60 -1.08
CA ASP A 86 2.65 11.64 0.32
C ASP A 86 2.68 13.09 0.82
N LEU A 87 1.92 13.39 1.88
CA LEU A 87 2.00 14.68 2.57
C LEU A 87 3.35 14.89 3.27
N LYS A 88 4.06 13.79 3.59
CA LYS A 88 5.33 13.81 4.31
C LYS A 88 6.48 13.61 3.34
N LYS A 89 7.56 14.35 3.57
CA LYS A 89 8.83 14.13 2.89
C LYS A 89 9.28 12.67 2.95
N ILE A 90 9.51 12.08 1.79
CA ILE A 90 10.10 10.75 1.64
C ILE A 90 11.59 10.93 1.38
N MET A 91 12.44 10.30 2.19
CA MET A 91 13.88 10.29 1.94
C MET A 91 14.15 9.73 0.53
N ALA A 92 15.11 10.29 -0.19
CA ALA A 92 15.38 9.88 -1.57
C ALA A 92 15.56 8.36 -1.73
N ILE A 93 15.02 7.82 -2.82
CA ILE A 93 15.22 6.45 -3.26
C ILE A 93 15.70 6.55 -4.71
N GLN A 94 16.78 5.84 -5.05
CA GLN A 94 17.35 5.90 -6.40
C GLN A 94 16.30 5.52 -7.45
N ASP A 95 16.24 6.32 -8.52
CA ASP A 95 15.32 6.15 -9.66
C ASP A 95 13.83 6.09 -9.28
N VAL A 96 13.44 6.79 -8.21
CA VAL A 96 12.05 6.99 -7.78
C VAL A 96 11.77 8.48 -7.72
N ILE A 97 10.65 8.88 -8.31
CA ILE A 97 10.14 10.27 -8.24
C ILE A 97 9.21 10.36 -7.03
N THR A 98 9.35 11.38 -6.20
CA THR A 98 8.49 11.58 -5.03
C THR A 98 7.96 13.01 -4.97
N PHE A 99 6.66 13.14 -4.72
CA PHE A 99 5.99 14.41 -4.48
C PHE A 99 5.57 14.51 -3.01
N GLU A 100 5.93 15.63 -2.38
CA GLU A 100 5.43 16.01 -1.05
C GLU A 100 4.19 16.86 -1.25
N SER A 101 3.03 16.23 -1.38
CA SER A 101 1.79 16.90 -1.77
C SER A 101 0.55 16.14 -1.30
N ASP A 102 -0.57 16.84 -1.23
CA ASP A 102 -1.89 16.24 -1.02
C ASP A 102 -2.38 15.64 -2.34
N PHE A 103 -2.77 14.36 -2.32
CA PHE A 103 -3.27 13.68 -3.52
C PHE A 103 -4.62 14.23 -4.01
N THR A 104 -5.33 15.00 -3.18
CA THR A 104 -6.56 15.70 -3.56
C THR A 104 -6.32 17.07 -4.18
N SER A 105 -5.07 17.56 -4.17
CA SER A 105 -4.72 18.87 -4.72
C SER A 105 -4.74 18.90 -6.25
N GLY A 106 -5.13 20.05 -6.82
CA GLY A 106 -5.06 20.30 -8.26
C GLY A 106 -3.62 20.44 -8.77
N GLU A 107 -2.72 20.98 -7.96
CA GLU A 107 -1.30 21.17 -8.31
C GLU A 107 -0.62 19.83 -8.61
N LEU A 108 -0.81 18.83 -7.74
CA LEU A 108 -0.25 17.50 -7.97
C LEU A 108 -0.73 16.90 -9.31
N TRP A 109 -1.96 17.20 -9.73
CA TRP A 109 -2.48 16.68 -10.99
C TRP A 109 -1.67 17.19 -12.19
N GLU A 110 -1.30 18.47 -12.18
CA GLU A 110 -0.44 19.07 -13.21
C GLU A 110 0.97 18.47 -13.17
N GLU A 111 1.56 18.35 -11.99
CA GLU A 111 2.89 17.75 -11.79
C GLU A 111 2.95 16.29 -12.28
N LEU A 112 1.94 15.49 -11.93
CA LEU A 112 1.84 14.10 -12.37
C LEU A 112 1.66 14.01 -13.88
N ASN A 113 0.83 14.85 -14.50
CA ASN A 113 0.67 14.87 -15.95
C ASN A 113 1.98 15.21 -16.66
N ALA A 114 2.74 16.19 -16.15
CA ALA A 114 4.04 16.56 -16.70
C ALA A 114 5.04 15.40 -16.64
N VAL A 115 5.05 14.64 -15.53
CA VAL A 115 5.92 13.46 -15.37
C VAL A 115 5.46 12.27 -16.23
N LEU A 116 4.15 12.08 -16.36
CA LEU A 116 3.56 10.96 -17.09
C LEU A 116 3.59 11.15 -18.61
N LYS A 117 3.56 12.40 -19.11
CA LYS A 117 3.57 12.72 -20.55
C LYS A 117 2.53 11.90 -21.31
N ASP A 118 1.27 12.04 -20.92
CA ASP A 118 0.09 11.31 -21.45
C ASP A 118 0.05 9.80 -21.20
N ASN A 119 1.10 9.20 -20.63
CA ASN A 119 1.06 7.80 -20.22
C ASN A 119 0.15 7.61 -18.99
N LYS A 120 -0.38 6.40 -18.87
CA LYS A 120 -1.20 5.98 -17.75
C LYS A 120 -0.46 4.97 -16.87
N CYS A 121 -0.82 4.91 -15.60
CA CYS A 121 -0.28 3.99 -14.61
C CYS A 121 -0.79 2.58 -14.84
N ASP A 122 0.12 1.61 -14.88
CA ASP A 122 -0.23 0.18 -14.93
C ASP A 122 -0.62 -0.33 -13.55
N VAL A 123 -0.06 0.27 -12.49
CA VAL A 123 -0.35 -0.10 -11.09
C VAL A 123 -0.51 1.16 -10.24
N ILE A 124 -1.58 1.21 -9.45
CA ILE A 124 -1.76 2.22 -8.39
C ILE A 124 -1.91 1.53 -7.03
N LEU A 125 -1.16 2.00 -6.05
CA LEU A 125 -1.06 1.43 -4.71
C LEU A 125 -1.44 2.45 -3.64
N SER A 126 -2.06 1.99 -2.55
CA SER A 126 -2.20 2.79 -1.33
C SER A 126 -2.34 1.92 -0.08
N ASP A 127 -1.40 2.05 0.87
CA ASP A 127 -1.49 1.48 2.23
C ASP A 127 -2.00 2.52 3.27
N MET A 128 -2.56 3.64 2.79
CA MET A 128 -3.03 4.72 3.66
C MET A 128 -4.11 4.25 4.63
N ALA A 129 -4.09 4.83 5.82
CA ALA A 129 -5.20 4.77 6.75
C ALA A 129 -5.17 6.00 7.65
N GLN A 130 -6.35 6.52 7.98
CA GLN A 130 -6.49 7.57 8.96
C GLN A 130 -6.16 7.05 10.37
N ASN A 131 -5.87 7.97 11.30
CA ASN A 131 -5.70 7.64 12.70
C ASN A 131 -6.97 6.98 13.25
N THR A 132 -6.81 5.89 13.99
CA THR A 132 -7.94 5.15 14.55
C THR A 132 -8.55 5.93 15.71
N SER A 133 -9.84 6.23 15.62
CA SER A 133 -10.65 6.95 16.62
C SER A 133 -11.02 6.11 17.86
N GLY A 134 -10.57 4.86 17.95
CA GLY A 134 -11.02 3.89 18.97
C GLY A 134 -12.38 3.26 18.67
N THR A 135 -13.22 3.88 17.84
CA THR A 135 -14.54 3.37 17.46
C THR A 135 -14.49 2.61 16.13
N ARG A 136 -14.84 1.31 16.14
CA ARG A 136 -14.72 0.43 14.96
C ARG A 136 -15.57 0.90 13.77
N SER A 137 -16.83 1.30 14.00
CA SER A 137 -17.72 1.78 12.94
C SER A 137 -17.18 3.04 12.27
N LEU A 138 -16.74 4.02 13.07
CA LEU A 138 -16.14 5.25 12.56
C LEU A 138 -14.85 4.98 11.78
N ASN A 139 -13.98 4.10 12.28
CA ASN A 139 -12.77 3.71 11.55
C ASN A 139 -13.08 3.02 10.22
N HIS A 140 -14.16 2.24 10.13
CA HIS A 140 -14.61 1.61 8.89
C HIS A 140 -15.14 2.65 7.90
N ILE A 141 -15.98 3.59 8.34
CA ILE A 141 -16.47 4.68 7.47
C ILE A 141 -15.29 5.50 6.94
N ASN A 142 -14.36 5.88 7.82
CA ASN A 142 -13.22 6.72 7.44
C ASN A 142 -12.29 6.04 6.42
N ILE A 143 -12.02 4.75 6.56
CA ILE A 143 -11.18 4.03 5.59
C ILE A 143 -11.91 3.82 4.25
N MET A 144 -13.24 3.63 4.27
CA MET A 144 -14.02 3.53 3.04
C MET A 144 -14.03 4.85 2.28
N ASN A 145 -14.30 5.98 2.95
CA ASN A 145 -14.26 7.31 2.32
C ASN A 145 -12.87 7.64 1.76
N LEU A 146 -11.81 7.24 2.47
CA LEU A 146 -10.44 7.41 1.99
C LEU A 146 -10.17 6.54 0.76
N ALA A 147 -10.63 5.29 0.76
CA ALA A 147 -10.47 4.39 -0.39
C ALA A 147 -11.23 4.88 -1.62
N GLU A 148 -12.44 5.42 -1.43
CA GLU A 148 -13.23 6.08 -2.49
C GLU A 148 -12.49 7.30 -3.05
N SER A 149 -11.97 8.18 -2.18
CA SER A 149 -11.19 9.34 -2.62
C SER A 149 -9.94 8.93 -3.42
N VAL A 150 -9.25 7.87 -3.00
CA VAL A 150 -8.10 7.32 -3.72
C VAL A 150 -8.53 6.71 -5.05
N PHE A 151 -9.66 6.00 -5.09
CA PHE A 151 -10.20 5.40 -6.30
C PHE A 151 -10.58 6.48 -7.34
N ASP A 152 -11.29 7.52 -6.93
CA ASP A 152 -11.70 8.64 -7.79
C ASP A 152 -10.51 9.40 -8.36
N PHE A 153 -9.52 9.68 -7.52
CA PHE A 153 -8.25 10.26 -7.98
C PHE A 153 -7.58 9.35 -9.02
N SER A 154 -7.55 8.05 -8.77
CA SER A 154 -6.87 7.06 -9.60
C SER A 154 -7.49 6.92 -10.98
N GLN A 155 -8.80 7.10 -11.13
CA GLN A 155 -9.50 7.05 -12.43
C GLN A 155 -8.85 7.97 -13.47
N LYS A 156 -8.26 9.10 -13.04
CA LYS A 156 -7.59 10.06 -13.94
C LYS A 156 -6.29 9.51 -14.51
N PHE A 157 -5.65 8.56 -13.85
CA PHE A 157 -4.30 8.09 -14.15
C PHE A 157 -4.20 6.62 -14.54
N LEU A 158 -5.24 5.81 -14.38
CA LEU A 158 -5.19 4.36 -14.67
C LEU A 158 -5.14 4.04 -16.17
N ALA A 159 -4.33 3.05 -16.54
CA ALA A 159 -4.32 2.46 -17.87
C ALA A 159 -5.47 1.45 -18.03
N LYS A 160 -5.74 1.02 -19.27
CA LYS A 160 -6.56 -0.18 -19.50
C LYS A 160 -5.83 -1.41 -18.94
N ASN A 161 -6.56 -2.35 -18.35
CA ASN A 161 -6.01 -3.58 -17.76
C ASN A 161 -4.95 -3.35 -16.66
N CYS A 162 -5.11 -2.26 -15.90
CA CYS A 162 -4.26 -1.93 -14.77
C CYS A 162 -4.60 -2.75 -13.52
N HIS A 163 -3.73 -2.65 -12.51
CA HIS A 163 -3.97 -3.15 -11.17
C HIS A 163 -4.10 -2.00 -10.17
N MET A 164 -4.97 -2.20 -9.19
CA MET A 164 -5.08 -1.30 -8.04
C MET A 164 -5.09 -2.09 -6.75
N ALA A 165 -4.35 -1.63 -5.74
CA ALA A 165 -4.37 -2.21 -4.40
C ALA A 165 -4.54 -1.10 -3.35
N ILE A 166 -5.68 -1.10 -2.67
CA ILE A 166 -6.03 -0.15 -1.61
C ILE A 166 -6.24 -0.91 -0.31
N LYS A 167 -5.75 -0.37 0.79
CA LYS A 167 -6.02 -0.89 2.13
C LYS A 167 -7.44 -0.56 2.58
N LEU A 168 -8.13 -1.58 3.08
CA LEU A 168 -9.43 -1.47 3.73
C LEU A 168 -9.38 -2.08 5.14
N PHE A 169 -10.37 -1.71 5.98
CA PHE A 169 -10.62 -2.39 7.26
C PHE A 169 -11.96 -3.10 7.22
N GLU A 170 -11.99 -4.35 7.71
CA GLU A 170 -13.23 -5.12 7.82
C GLU A 170 -14.26 -4.47 8.75
N GLY A 171 -15.41 -4.12 8.19
CA GLY A 171 -16.60 -3.68 8.93
C GLY A 171 -17.44 -4.85 9.44
N ASN A 172 -18.50 -4.55 10.20
CA ASN A 172 -19.49 -5.57 10.62
C ASN A 172 -20.46 -5.96 9.48
N LYS A 173 -20.34 -5.36 8.29
CA LYS A 173 -21.16 -5.63 7.10
C LYS A 173 -20.27 -5.82 5.86
N ASN A 174 -19.48 -6.89 5.81
CA ASN A 174 -18.81 -7.28 4.56
C ASN A 174 -19.62 -8.42 3.91
N LYS A 175 -20.61 -8.04 3.09
CA LYS A 175 -21.27 -8.94 2.13
C LYS A 175 -21.54 -8.31 0.75
N GLU A 176 -21.11 -7.08 0.51
CA GLU A 176 -21.32 -6.40 -0.78
C GLU A 176 -20.04 -5.69 -1.23
N PHE A 177 -18.98 -6.46 -1.51
CA PHE A 177 -17.85 -6.09 -2.37
C PHE A 177 -17.16 -7.38 -2.83
#